data_AF-A0A536Z289-F1
#
_entry.id   AF-A0A536Z289-F1
#
_cell.length_a   1.000
_cell.length_b   1.000
_cell.length_c   1.000
_cell.angle_alpha   90.00
_cell.angle_beta   90.00
_cell.angle_gamma   90.00
#
_symmetry.space_group_name_H-M   'P 1'
#
loop_
_entity.id
_entity.type
_entity.pdbx_description
1 polymer ?
#
loop_
_entity_poly.entity_id
_entity_poly.type
_entity_poly.pdbx_seq_one_letter_code
_entity_poly.pdbx_strand_id
1 'polypeptide(L)'
;MQDASPGPFILRVAAWLPLAFLVWYLAGPVLAWPIGLLTEGIVRIGFRDLVREVEQHGHLLTIVSTLKPMLATTEQSANGVLSVEVNPLLYNFGLPMLAALVLAARQPHPLRKLL
;
A
#
# COMPACT_ATOMS: atom_id res chain seq x y z
N MET A 1 8.84 -42.38 -1.88
CA MET A 1 8.70 -40.90 -1.88
C MET A 1 8.70 -40.50 -3.34
N GLN A 2 7.54 -40.13 -3.90
CA GLN A 2 7.44 -39.75 -5.32
C GLN A 2 8.06 -38.36 -5.49
N ASP A 3 8.96 -38.22 -6.46
CA ASP A 3 9.61 -36.98 -6.85
C ASP A 3 8.58 -36.01 -7.46
N ALA A 4 7.79 -35.37 -6.60
CA ALA A 4 6.91 -34.29 -7.01
C ALA A 4 7.79 -33.08 -7.37
N SER A 5 8.09 -32.94 -8.66
CA SER A 5 8.84 -31.78 -9.14
C SER A 5 8.07 -30.49 -8.80
N PRO A 6 8.73 -29.44 -8.28
CA PRO A 6 8.06 -28.19 -7.91
C PRO A 6 7.61 -27.37 -9.13
N GLY A 7 7.98 -27.78 -10.35
CA GLY A 7 7.72 -27.06 -11.60
C GLY A 7 6.26 -26.67 -11.84
N PRO A 8 5.28 -27.59 -11.71
CA PRO A 8 3.86 -27.26 -11.91
C PRO A 8 3.34 -26.23 -10.90
N PHE A 9 3.83 -26.27 -9.66
CA PHE A 9 3.48 -25.27 -8.64
C PHE A 9 4.05 -23.91 -9.01
N ILE A 10 5.32 -23.83 -9.39
CA ILE A 10 5.98 -22.58 -9.79
C ILE A 10 5.28 -21.96 -11.00
N LEU A 11 4.93 -22.76 -12.01
CA LEU A 11 4.17 -22.29 -13.18
C LEU A 11 2.79 -21.73 -12.79
N ARG A 12 2.12 -22.38 -11.84
CA ARG A 12 0.83 -21.91 -11.32
C ARG A 12 0.98 -20.61 -10.55
N VAL A 13 2.00 -20.47 -9.70
CA VAL A 13 2.33 -19.20 -9.03
C VAL A 13 2.60 -18.11 -10.06
N ALA A 14 3.41 -18.39 -11.08
CA ALA A 14 3.73 -17.44 -12.15
C ALA A 14 2.48 -16.99 -12.93
N ALA A 15 1.50 -17.87 -13.13
CA ALA A 15 0.23 -17.53 -13.76
C ALA A 15 -0.68 -16.67 -12.86
N TRP A 16 -0.70 -16.93 -11.54
CA TRP A 16 -1.50 -16.15 -10.59
C TRP A 16 -0.87 -14.80 -10.22
N LEU A 17 0.46 -14.70 -10.31
CA LEU A 17 1.21 -13.50 -9.98
C LEU A 17 0.68 -12.23 -10.68
N PRO A 18 0.57 -12.16 -12.02
CA PRO A 18 0.09 -10.96 -12.70
C PRO A 18 -1.36 -10.60 -12.31
N LEU A 19 -2.22 -11.60 -12.11
CA LEU A 19 -3.60 -11.36 -11.71
C LEU A 19 -3.69 -10.83 -10.27
N ALA A 20 -2.91 -11.39 -9.35
CA ALA A 20 -2.83 -10.92 -7.97
C ALA A 20 -2.31 -9.47 -7.91
N PHE A 21 -1.29 -9.15 -8.69
CA PHE A 21 -0.78 -7.79 -8.83
C PHE A 21 -1.81 -6.82 -9.42
N LEU A 22 -2.56 -7.24 -10.43
CA LEU A 22 -3.61 -6.42 -11.04
C LEU A 22 -4.70 -6.07 -10.02
N VAL A 23 -5.25 -7.09 -9.33
CA VAL A 23 -6.30 -6.89 -8.33
C VAL A 23 -5.80 -6.01 -7.18
N TRP A 24 -4.57 -6.25 -6.72
CA TRP A 24 -3.96 -5.47 -5.65
C TRP A 24 -3.72 -4.00 -6.05
N TYR A 25 -3.25 -3.74 -7.27
CA TYR A 25 -3.05 -2.38 -7.77
C TYR A 25 -4.38 -1.63 -7.85
N LEU A 26 -5.43 -2.27 -8.36
CA LEU A 26 -6.78 -1.70 -8.41
C LEU A 26 -7.38 -1.48 -7.02
N ALA A 27 -7.04 -2.34 -6.04
CA ALA A 27 -7.44 -2.18 -4.64
C ALA A 27 -6.64 -1.09 -3.91
N GLY A 28 -5.56 -0.56 -4.50
CA GLY A 28 -4.66 0.42 -3.91
C GLY A 28 -5.35 1.62 -3.24
N PRO A 29 -6.31 2.31 -3.90
CA PRO A 29 -7.04 3.42 -3.28
C PRO A 29 -7.84 3.02 -2.03
N VAL A 30 -8.46 1.84 -2.08
CA VAL A 30 -9.25 1.30 -0.94
C VAL A 30 -8.34 0.93 0.22
N LEU A 31 -7.16 0.37 -0.07
CA LEU A 31 -6.14 0.05 0.94
C LEU A 31 -5.50 1.31 1.53
N ALA A 32 -5.33 2.37 0.74
CA ALA A 32 -4.77 3.65 1.16
C ALA A 32 -5.77 4.49 1.98
N TRP A 33 -7.07 4.34 1.76
CA TRP A 33 -8.13 5.08 2.46
C TRP A 33 -8.05 5.01 4.00
N PRO A 34 -8.01 3.83 4.65
CA PRO A 34 -7.91 3.77 6.11
C PRO A 34 -6.58 4.32 6.63
N ILE A 35 -5.50 4.19 5.85
CA ILE A 35 -4.19 4.75 6.20
C ILE A 35 -4.29 6.27 6.24
N GLY A 36 -4.94 6.89 5.24
CA GLY A 36 -5.16 8.33 5.24
C GLY A 36 -6.00 8.84 6.40
N LEU A 37 -7.10 8.16 6.72
CA LEU A 37 -7.91 8.52 7.90
C LEU A 37 -7.11 8.46 9.20
N LEU A 38 -6.27 7.43 9.37
CA LEU A 38 -5.42 7.30 10.56
C LEU A 38 -4.33 8.36 10.59
N THR A 39 -3.67 8.63 9.46
CA THR A 39 -2.65 9.67 9.34
C THR A 39 -3.25 11.03 9.66
N GLU A 40 -4.41 11.36 9.10
CA GLU A 40 -5.12 12.61 9.40
C GLU A 40 -5.46 12.72 10.89
N GLY A 41 -5.98 11.65 11.50
CA GLY A 41 -6.30 11.61 12.92
C GLY A 41 -5.08 11.84 13.81
N ILE A 42 -3.98 11.13 13.57
CA ILE A 42 -2.72 11.27 14.33
C ILE A 42 -2.16 12.68 14.19
N VAL A 43 -2.15 13.21 12.97
CA VAL A 43 -1.66 14.55 12.66
C VAL A 43 -2.49 15.63 13.37
N ARG A 44 -3.83 15.54 13.32
CA ARG A 44 -4.73 16.49 14.01
C ARG A 44 -4.58 16.47 15.53
N ILE A 45 -4.17 15.34 16.11
CA ILE A 45 -3.97 15.20 17.56
C ILE A 45 -2.57 15.68 17.98
N GLY A 46 -1.52 15.32 17.23
CA GLY A 46 -0.13 15.57 17.61
C GLY A 46 0.51 16.85 17.06
N PHE A 47 0.06 17.35 15.90
CA PHE A 47 0.76 18.38 15.11
C PHE A 47 -0.17 19.46 14.54
N ARG A 48 -1.19 19.84 15.33
CA ARG A 48 -2.27 20.77 14.96
C ARG A 48 -1.80 22.10 14.35
N ASP A 49 -0.60 22.57 14.71
CA ASP A 49 -0.01 23.83 14.25
C ASP A 49 0.99 23.69 13.09
N LEU A 50 1.47 22.47 12.78
CA LEU A 50 2.46 22.24 11.73
C LEU A 50 1.86 21.72 10.43
N VAL A 51 0.85 20.84 10.50
CA VAL A 51 0.34 20.15 9.31
C VAL A 51 -1.03 20.67 8.95
N ARG A 52 -1.15 21.18 7.73
CA ARG A 52 -2.34 21.91 7.27
C ARG A 52 -3.37 20.99 6.63
N GLU A 53 -2.90 19.99 5.89
CA GLU A 53 -3.79 19.08 5.16
C GLU A 53 -3.09 17.75 4.82
N VAL A 54 -3.87 16.68 4.73
CA VAL A 54 -3.43 15.37 4.23
C VAL A 54 -4.28 15.07 3.01
N GLU A 55 -3.70 15.17 1.81
CA GLU A 55 -4.40 14.92 0.55
C GLU A 55 -4.09 13.52 0.04
N GLN A 56 -5.14 12.76 -0.28
CA GLN A 56 -5.01 11.44 -0.89
C GLN A 56 -5.21 11.54 -2.41
N HIS A 57 -4.17 11.21 -3.18
CA HIS A 57 -4.22 11.11 -4.63
C HIS A 57 -4.18 9.63 -5.04
N GLY A 58 -5.35 8.99 -5.05
CA GLY A 58 -5.49 7.57 -5.38
C GLY A 58 -4.79 6.68 -4.33
N HIS A 59 -3.64 6.10 -4.70
CA HIS A 59 -2.82 5.28 -3.80
C HIS A 59 -1.66 6.05 -3.16
N LEU A 60 -1.48 7.33 -3.48
CA LEU A 60 -0.47 8.21 -2.88
C LEU A 60 -1.10 9.04 -1.77
N LEU A 61 -0.34 9.21 -0.69
CA LEU A 61 -0.67 10.11 0.41
C LEU A 61 0.33 11.25 0.46
N THR A 62 -0.16 12.48 0.34
CA THR A 62 0.65 13.68 0.42
C THR A 62 0.33 14.41 1.71
N ILE A 63 1.30 14.50 2.61
CA ILE A 63 1.19 15.23 3.87
C ILE A 63 1.72 16.64 3.63
N VAL A 64 0.83 17.65 3.66
CA VAL A 64 1.18 19.05 3.42
C VAL A 64 1.40 19.74 4.77
N SER A 65 2.66 20.00 5.09
CA SER A 65 3.10 20.66 6.34
C SER A 65 3.58 22.09 6.06
N THR A 66 3.07 23.06 6.82
CA THR A 66 3.55 24.45 6.78
C THR A 66 4.56 24.65 7.90
N LEU A 67 5.84 24.80 7.54
CA LEU A 67 6.89 25.14 8.49
C LEU A 67 6.88 26.66 8.70
N LYS A 68 6.60 27.11 9.93
CA LYS A 68 6.90 28.47 10.38
C LYS A 68 8.33 28.47 10.94
N PRO A 69 9.32 29.07 10.26
CA PRO A 69 10.67 29.16 10.81
C PRO A 69 10.67 30.10 12.02
N MET A 70 11.14 29.61 13.18
CA MET A 70 11.23 30.34 14.45
C MET A 70 12.18 31.57 14.41
N LEU A 71 12.92 31.75 13.31
CA LEU A 71 13.94 32.79 13.11
C LEU A 71 13.63 33.74 11.94
N ALA A 72 12.41 33.73 11.39
CA ALA A 72 12.03 34.65 10.33
C ALA A 72 11.93 36.08 10.88
N THR A 73 12.97 36.88 10.64
CA THR A 73 12.90 38.33 10.79
C THR A 73 11.82 38.88 9.85
N THR A 74 11.10 39.89 10.32
CA THR A 74 9.81 40.42 9.81
C THR A 74 9.78 40.80 8.31
N GLU A 75 10.92 40.78 7.63
CA GLU A 75 11.09 41.18 6.22
C GLU A 75 11.01 40.00 5.24
N GLN A 76 11.20 38.74 5.70
CA GLN A 76 11.25 37.58 4.81
C GLN A 76 10.46 36.41 5.42
N SER A 77 9.13 36.53 5.44
CA SER A 77 8.22 35.45 5.86
C SER A 77 8.17 34.36 4.78
N ALA A 78 9.24 33.57 4.66
CA ALA A 78 9.26 32.38 3.82
C ALA A 78 8.50 31.25 4.54
N ASN A 79 7.18 31.25 4.39
CA ASN A 79 6.35 30.09 4.75
C ASN A 79 6.74 28.94 3.82
N GLY A 80 7.57 28.01 4.30
CA GLY A 80 7.97 26.82 3.57
C GLY A 80 6.86 25.77 3.65
N VAL A 81 6.29 25.39 2.50
CA VAL A 81 5.37 24.25 2.40
C VAL A 81 6.22 22.99 2.14
N LEU A 82 6.28 22.09 3.11
CA LEU A 82 6.90 20.78 2.99
C LEU A 82 5.81 19.76 2.67
N SER A 83 5.83 19.20 1.46
CA SER A 83 4.94 18.11 1.06
C SER A 83 5.72 16.80 1.11
N VAL A 84 5.30 15.87 1.96
CA VAL A 84 5.89 14.52 2.04
C VAL A 84 4.94 13.55 1.37
N GLU A 85 5.41 12.93 0.28
CA GLU A 85 4.65 11.91 -0.44
C GLU A 85 5.00 10.51 0.08
N VAL A 86 3.98 9.74 0.42
CA VAL A 86 4.09 8.34 0.86
C VAL A 86 3.26 7.48 -0.08
N ASN A 87 3.85 6.38 -0.54
CA ASN A 87 3.15 5.38 -1.35
C ASN A 87 2.89 4.09 -0.55
N PRO A 88 1.73 3.95 0.10
CA PRO A 88 1.31 2.74 0.79
C PRO A 88 1.48 1.44 0.01
N LEU A 89 1.35 1.45 -1.32
CA LEU A 89 1.51 0.26 -2.15
C LEU A 89 2.93 -0.33 -2.04
N LEU A 90 3.97 0.50 -1.86
CA LEU A 90 5.32 -0.03 -1.72
C LEU A 90 5.48 -0.85 -0.43
N TYR A 91 4.76 -0.50 0.62
CA TYR A 91 4.84 -1.17 1.92
C TYR A 91 4.05 -2.49 1.96
N ASN A 92 3.05 -2.67 1.09
CA ASN A 92 2.23 -3.87 1.06
C ASN A 92 2.43 -4.72 -0.21
N PHE A 93 3.55 -4.53 -0.92
CA PHE A 93 3.94 -5.28 -2.12
C PHE A 93 4.03 -6.80 -1.90
N GLY A 94 4.19 -7.28 -0.66
CA GLY A 94 4.18 -8.70 -0.33
C GLY A 94 2.80 -9.37 -0.42
N LEU A 95 1.70 -8.60 -0.33
CA LEU A 95 0.33 -9.12 -0.38
C LEU A 95 -0.02 -9.85 -1.68
N PRO A 96 0.23 -9.30 -2.89
CA PRO A 96 -0.05 -9.99 -4.14
C PRO A 96 0.78 -11.27 -4.27
N MET A 97 2.03 -11.29 -3.78
CA MET A 97 2.86 -12.50 -3.78
C MET A 97 2.27 -13.58 -2.87
N LEU A 98 1.88 -13.23 -1.64
CA LEU A 98 1.20 -14.14 -0.72
C LEU A 98 -0.09 -14.70 -1.34
N ALA A 99 -0.91 -13.83 -1.95
CA ALA A 99 -2.16 -14.23 -2.59
C ALA A 99 -1.92 -15.22 -3.73
N ALA A 100 -0.92 -14.97 -4.59
CA ALA A 100 -0.54 -15.87 -5.67
C ALA A 100 -0.08 -17.25 -5.14
N LEU A 101 0.72 -17.27 -4.06
CA LEU A 101 1.15 -18.51 -3.41
C LEU A 101 -0.04 -19.30 -2.84
N VAL A 102 -0.95 -18.62 -2.12
CA VAL A 102 -2.14 -19.26 -1.53
C VAL A 102 -3.06 -19.82 -2.63
N LEU A 103 -3.28 -19.08 -3.72
CA LEU A 103 -4.09 -19.53 -4.84
C LEU A 103 -3.46 -20.67 -5.62
N ALA A 104 -2.13 -20.65 -5.79
CA ALA A 104 -1.40 -21.74 -6.42
C ALA A 104 -1.34 -23.01 -5.54
N ALA A 105 -1.31 -22.84 -4.21
CA ALA A 105 -1.33 -23.94 -3.25
C ALA A 105 -2.70 -24.61 -3.11
N ARG A 106 -3.79 -23.93 -3.48
CA ARG A 106 -5.12 -24.56 -3.60
C ARG A 106 -5.10 -25.56 -4.76
N GLN A 107 -4.76 -26.81 -4.45
CA GLN A 107 -5.00 -27.92 -5.37
C GLN A 107 -6.51 -28.03 -5.61
N PRO A 108 -6.97 -28.19 -6.87
CA PRO A 108 -8.31 -28.67 -7.11
C PRO A 108 -8.35 -30.09 -6.54
N HIS A 109 -8.91 -30.25 -5.35
CA HIS A 109 -9.19 -31.56 -4.81
C HIS A 109 -10.05 -32.25 -5.88
N PRO A 110 -9.59 -33.35 -6.51
CA PRO A 110 -10.40 -33.97 -7.54
C PRO A 110 -11.66 -34.47 -6.86
N LEU A 111 -12.78 -33.78 -7.09
CA LEU A 111 -14.17 -34.24 -6.92
C LEU A 111 -14.44 -35.43 -7.86
N ARG A 112 -13.51 -36.38 -7.92
CA ARG A 112 -13.43 -37.46 -8.90
C ARG A 112 -13.20 -38.82 -8.24
N LYS A 113 -13.35 -38.89 -6.91
CA LYS A 113 -13.36 -40.14 -6.12
C LYS A 113 -14.75 -40.49 -5.56
N LEU A 114 -15.80 -39.80 -6.00
CA LEU A 114 -17.19 -40.02 -5.55
C LEU A 114 -18.13 -40.47 -6.68
N LEU A 115 -17.58 -40.87 -7.83
CA LEU A 115 -18.29 -41.55 -8.91
C LEU A 115 -17.62 -42.89 -9.18
#